data_AF-A0A7W6CS88-F1
#
_entry.id   AF-A0A7W6CS88-F1
#
_cell.length_a   1.000
_cell.length_b   1.000
_cell.length_c   1.000
_cell.angle_alpha   90.00
_cell.angle_beta   90.00
_cell.angle_gamma   90.00
#
_symmetry.space_group_name_H-M   'P 1'
#
loop_
_entity.id
_entity.type
_entity.pdbx_description
1 polymer ?
#
loop_
_entity_poly.entity_id
_entity_poly.type
_entity_poly.pdbx_seq_one_letter_code
_entity_poly.pdbx_strand_id
1 'polypeptide(L)'
;MHDHPWLSAYGEPYDPRPAIEFWRAGQVEDATQELWDKLYHQGTVNSASYAAVGEIVMMMQEQSKPDWSAYSLVASIEEARLADGNPPVPSELKQDYENAWAAILPMALRDLAEAQDDLVVRGALAVVAHAKGQHTIGTIALLTEDERVEMLGV
;
A
#
# COMPACT_ATOMS: atom_id res chain seq x y z
N MET A 1 20.74 -3.02 -16.26
CA MET A 1 20.55 -1.57 -16.43
C MET A 1 19.17 -1.43 -17.07
N HIS A 2 18.15 -1.08 -16.29
CA HIS A 2 16.79 -0.97 -16.81
C HIS A 2 16.69 0.37 -17.54
N ASP A 3 16.41 0.35 -18.84
CA ASP A 3 16.43 1.52 -19.73
C ASP A 3 15.21 2.46 -19.54
N HIS A 4 14.30 2.15 -18.61
CA HIS A 4 13.20 3.03 -18.26
C HIS A 4 13.07 3.16 -16.74
N PRO A 5 13.11 4.40 -16.19
CA PRO A 5 12.82 4.62 -14.79
C PRO A 5 11.34 4.28 -14.53
N TRP A 6 11.05 3.74 -13.33
CA TRP A 6 9.67 3.64 -12.86
C TRP A 6 9.03 5.03 -12.79
N LEU A 7 7.70 5.07 -12.86
CA LEU A 7 6.92 6.29 -12.91
C LEU A 7 6.09 6.45 -11.65
N SER A 8 6.04 7.66 -11.09
CA SER A 8 5.16 8.06 -10.00
C SER A 8 3.69 8.07 -10.43
N ALA A 9 2.77 8.28 -9.49
CA ALA A 9 1.36 8.56 -9.76
C ALA A 9 1.14 9.74 -10.72
N TYR A 10 2.08 10.70 -10.77
CA TYR A 10 2.05 11.83 -11.71
C TYR A 10 2.62 11.51 -13.10
N GLY A 11 3.13 10.28 -13.32
CA GLY A 11 3.78 9.88 -14.57
C GLY A 11 5.23 10.38 -14.71
N GLU A 12 5.85 10.83 -13.62
CA GLU A 12 7.23 11.33 -13.59
C GLU A 12 8.21 10.23 -13.16
N PRO A 13 9.46 10.19 -13.65
CA PRO A 13 10.47 9.26 -13.15
C PRO A 13 10.62 9.33 -11.63
N TYR A 14 10.46 8.19 -10.95
CA TYR A 14 10.55 8.09 -9.49
C TYR A 14 11.07 6.73 -9.04
N ASP A 15 12.01 6.75 -8.10
CA ASP A 15 12.51 5.56 -7.40
C ASP A 15 12.08 5.65 -5.92
N PRO A 16 11.19 4.77 -5.43
CA PRO A 16 10.69 4.83 -4.06
C PRO A 16 11.69 4.34 -3.01
N ARG A 17 12.75 3.62 -3.42
CA ARG A 17 13.66 2.93 -2.48
C ARG A 17 14.35 3.88 -1.50
N PRO A 18 14.88 5.06 -1.90
CA PRO A 18 15.48 5.99 -0.94
C PRO A 18 14.52 6.42 0.17
N ALA A 19 13.27 6.74 -0.14
CA ALA A 19 12.27 7.11 0.85
C ALA A 19 11.90 5.93 1.76
N ILE A 20 11.77 4.71 1.21
CA ILE A 20 11.54 3.49 2.00
C ILE A 20 12.72 3.21 2.94
N GLU A 21 13.96 3.44 2.52
CA GLU A 21 15.13 3.29 3.40
C GLU A 21 15.16 4.33 4.53
N PHE A 22 14.74 5.57 4.27
CA PHE A 22 14.57 6.57 5.33
C PHE A 22 13.47 6.19 6.32
N TRP A 23 12.35 5.66 5.82
CA TRP A 23 11.31 5.09 6.68
C TRP A 23 11.85 3.95 7.54
N ARG A 24 12.56 2.99 6.94
CA ARG A 24 13.23 1.87 7.64
C ARG A 24 14.19 2.37 8.73
N ALA A 25 14.90 3.46 8.48
CA ALA A 25 15.81 4.09 9.44
C ALA A 25 15.11 4.89 10.56
N GLY A 26 13.77 4.99 10.54
CA GLY A 26 12.97 5.67 11.55
C GLY A 26 12.63 7.12 11.24
N GLN A 27 12.96 7.62 10.04
CA GLN A 27 12.55 8.96 9.57
C GLN A 27 11.15 8.90 8.94
N VAL A 28 10.16 8.49 9.76
CA VAL A 28 8.84 8.05 9.28
C VAL A 28 8.03 9.17 8.62
N GLU A 29 7.94 10.35 9.23
CA GLU A 29 6.98 11.39 8.83
C GLU A 29 7.23 11.89 7.40
N ASP A 30 8.43 12.42 7.12
CA ASP A 30 8.78 12.93 5.79
C ASP A 30 8.79 11.82 4.73
N ALA A 31 9.30 10.63 5.08
CA ALA A 31 9.39 9.51 4.15
C ALA A 31 8.01 8.99 3.73
N THR A 32 7.10 8.79 4.68
CA THR A 32 5.74 8.35 4.37
C THR A 32 4.97 9.42 3.62
N GLN A 33 5.13 10.69 3.98
CA GLN A 33 4.48 11.80 3.28
C GLN A 33 4.92 11.89 1.81
N GLU A 34 6.22 11.70 1.51
CA GLU A 34 6.72 11.64 0.14
C GLU A 34 6.15 10.43 -0.60
N LEU A 35 6.17 9.25 0.00
CA LEU A 35 5.67 8.03 -0.62
C LEU A 35 4.17 8.12 -0.93
N TRP A 36 3.38 8.66 -0.01
CA TRP A 36 1.96 8.92 -0.27
C TRP A 36 1.80 9.88 -1.46
N ASP A 37 2.47 11.02 -1.48
CA ASP A 37 2.39 11.98 -2.60
C ASP A 37 2.78 11.35 -3.94
N LYS A 38 3.89 10.61 -3.98
CA LYS A 38 4.48 10.11 -5.23
C LYS A 38 3.88 8.80 -5.71
N LEU A 39 3.39 7.94 -4.82
CA LEU A 39 2.90 6.62 -5.19
C LEU A 39 1.39 6.52 -5.31
N TYR A 40 0.64 7.41 -4.66
CA TYR A 40 -0.82 7.41 -4.70
C TYR A 40 -1.37 8.83 -4.69
N HIS A 41 -1.91 9.29 -5.81
CA HIS A 41 -2.50 10.63 -5.89
C HIS A 41 -3.94 10.57 -6.39
N GLN A 42 -4.89 10.78 -5.48
CA GLN A 42 -6.34 10.83 -5.78
C GLN A 42 -6.81 9.60 -6.59
N GLY A 43 -6.36 8.41 -6.21
CA GLY A 43 -6.69 7.17 -6.92
C GLY A 43 -5.83 6.88 -8.16
N THR A 44 -4.81 7.70 -8.44
CA THR A 44 -3.85 7.47 -9.53
C THR A 44 -2.61 6.74 -9.02
N VAL A 45 -2.16 5.73 -9.75
CA VAL A 45 -0.95 4.93 -9.48
C VAL A 45 -0.20 4.64 -10.78
N ASN A 46 1.07 4.25 -10.68
CA ASN A 46 1.87 3.85 -11.85
C ASN A 46 2.97 2.86 -11.44
N SER A 47 3.94 2.59 -12.32
CA SER A 47 4.92 1.52 -12.14
C SER A 47 5.75 1.63 -10.85
N ALA A 48 6.05 2.84 -10.37
CA ALA A 48 6.76 3.01 -9.09
C ALA A 48 5.87 2.60 -7.90
N SER A 49 4.56 2.81 -7.98
CA SER A 49 3.59 2.35 -6.96
C SER A 49 3.65 0.83 -6.82
N TYR A 50 3.67 0.11 -7.95
CA TYR A 50 3.74 -1.35 -7.92
C TYR A 50 5.10 -1.87 -7.43
N ALA A 51 6.19 -1.25 -7.86
CA ALA A 51 7.52 -1.60 -7.37
C ALA A 51 7.65 -1.36 -5.85
N ALA A 52 7.09 -0.26 -5.35
CA ALA A 52 7.14 0.10 -3.94
C ALA A 52 6.47 -0.94 -3.04
N VAL A 53 5.42 -1.64 -3.49
CA VAL A 53 4.73 -2.65 -2.67
C VAL A 53 5.69 -3.75 -2.23
N GLY A 54 6.56 -4.25 -3.11
CA GLY A 54 7.57 -5.25 -2.74
C GLY A 54 8.56 -4.73 -1.71
N GLU A 55 9.08 -3.51 -1.93
CA GLU A 55 10.05 -2.86 -1.04
C GLU A 55 9.48 -2.55 0.34
N ILE A 56 8.25 -2.04 0.41
CA ILE A 56 7.52 -1.79 1.67
C ILE A 56 7.30 -3.10 2.42
N VAL A 57 6.87 -4.16 1.73
CA VAL A 57 6.62 -5.47 2.37
C VAL A 57 7.92 -6.08 2.93
N MET A 58 9.04 -5.94 2.22
CA MET A 58 10.35 -6.36 2.74
C MET A 58 10.74 -5.58 3.99
N MET A 59 10.55 -4.25 3.98
CA MET A 59 10.78 -3.42 5.16
C MET A 59 9.91 -3.87 6.36
N MET A 60 8.63 -4.15 6.13
CA MET A 60 7.70 -4.59 7.20
C MET A 60 8.11 -5.92 7.84
N GLN A 61 8.74 -6.83 7.10
CA GLN A 61 9.23 -8.11 7.65
C GLN A 61 10.31 -7.93 8.72
N GLU A 62 11.04 -6.82 8.68
CA GLU A 62 12.10 -6.50 9.63
C GLU A 62 11.58 -5.75 10.87
N GLN A 63 10.33 -5.28 10.84
CA GLN A 63 9.73 -4.51 11.91
C GLN A 63 9.10 -5.41 12.98
N SER A 64 9.20 -4.98 14.25
CA SER A 64 8.62 -5.70 15.40
C SER A 64 7.21 -5.24 15.77
N LYS A 65 6.75 -4.14 15.17
CA LYS A 65 5.45 -3.53 15.44
C LYS A 65 4.70 -3.32 14.13
N PRO A 66 3.36 -3.38 14.14
CA PRO A 66 2.56 -3.06 12.97
C PRO A 66 2.76 -1.61 12.55
N ASP A 67 2.80 -1.38 11.24
CA ASP A 67 2.88 -0.05 10.64
C ASP A 67 1.60 0.23 9.84
N TRP A 68 0.74 1.08 10.42
CA TRP A 68 -0.55 1.42 9.83
C TRP A 68 -0.40 2.11 8.47
N SER A 69 0.64 2.93 8.28
CA SER A 69 0.84 3.69 7.05
C SER A 69 1.29 2.74 5.94
N ALA A 70 2.12 1.75 6.26
CA ALA A 70 2.53 0.72 5.30
C ALA A 70 1.34 -0.11 4.82
N TYR A 71 0.50 -0.60 5.75
CA TYR A 71 -0.71 -1.34 5.39
C TYR A 71 -1.67 -0.51 4.53
N SER A 72 -1.92 0.74 4.94
CA SER A 72 -2.85 1.63 4.24
C SER A 72 -2.35 1.96 2.84
N LEU A 73 -1.06 2.30 2.68
CA LEU A 73 -0.48 2.62 1.37
C LEU A 73 -0.51 1.42 0.42
N VAL A 74 -0.13 0.23 0.90
CA VAL A 74 -0.18 -1.00 0.08
C VAL A 74 -1.61 -1.31 -0.37
N ALA A 75 -2.60 -1.19 0.52
CA ALA A 75 -4.00 -1.41 0.18
C ALA A 75 -4.54 -0.35 -0.80
N SER A 76 -4.23 0.94 -0.59
CA SER A 76 -4.63 2.02 -1.51
C SER A 76 -4.02 1.88 -2.90
N ILE A 77 -2.79 1.37 -3.02
CA ILE A 77 -2.17 1.09 -4.32
C ILE A 77 -2.93 -0.01 -5.06
N GLU A 78 -3.35 -1.08 -4.37
CA GLU A 78 -4.12 -2.17 -4.97
C GLU A 78 -5.55 -1.76 -5.33
N GLU A 79 -6.19 -0.95 -4.48
CA GLU A 79 -7.47 -0.34 -4.82
C GLU A 79 -7.38 0.47 -6.11
N ALA A 80 -6.41 1.38 -6.21
CA ALA A 80 -6.20 2.19 -7.41
C ALA A 80 -5.81 1.34 -8.63
N ARG A 81 -5.01 0.29 -8.46
CA ARG A 81 -4.66 -0.65 -9.54
C ARG A 81 -5.90 -1.31 -10.16
N LEU A 82 -6.90 -1.58 -9.33
CA LEU A 82 -8.16 -2.21 -9.74
C LEU A 82 -9.18 -1.21 -10.29
N ALA A 83 -8.99 0.08 -10.06
CA ALA A 83 -9.81 1.13 -10.62
C ALA A 83 -9.52 1.34 -12.12
N ASP A 84 -10.52 1.84 -12.85
CA ASP A 84 -10.39 2.14 -14.26
C ASP A 84 -9.42 3.32 -14.49
N GLY A 85 -8.56 3.19 -15.51
CA GLY A 85 -7.70 4.28 -15.99
C GLY A 85 -6.24 4.22 -15.54
N ASN A 86 -5.91 3.40 -14.54
CA ASN A 86 -4.52 3.17 -14.13
C ASN A 86 -3.83 2.11 -15.01
N PRO A 87 -2.51 2.23 -15.26
CA PRO A 87 -1.78 1.23 -16.03
C PRO A 87 -1.72 -0.10 -15.27
N PRO A 88 -1.74 -1.27 -15.94
CA PRO A 88 -1.55 -2.54 -15.27
C PRO A 88 -0.15 -2.65 -14.67
N VAL A 89 0.05 -3.61 -13.75
CA VAL A 89 1.40 -3.96 -13.26
C VAL A 89 2.28 -4.35 -14.45
N PRO A 90 3.44 -3.70 -14.64
CA PRO A 90 4.40 -4.08 -15.67
C PRO A 90 4.78 -5.56 -15.55
N SER A 91 4.98 -6.22 -16.68
CA SER A 91 5.26 -7.66 -16.73
C SER A 91 6.47 -8.08 -15.89
N GLU A 92 7.47 -7.23 -15.83
CA GLU A 92 8.72 -7.37 -15.09
C GLU A 92 8.53 -7.24 -13.57
N LEU A 93 7.49 -6.54 -13.12
CA LEU A 93 7.16 -6.37 -11.70
C LEU A 93 6.10 -7.36 -11.21
N LYS A 94 5.40 -8.04 -12.13
CA LYS A 94 4.23 -8.86 -11.81
C LYS A 94 4.53 -9.93 -10.76
N GLN A 95 5.63 -10.68 -10.93
CA GLN A 95 5.98 -11.76 -10.02
C GLN A 95 6.34 -11.23 -8.62
N ASP A 96 7.08 -10.13 -8.55
CA ASP A 96 7.47 -9.51 -7.27
C ASP A 96 6.25 -8.92 -6.56
N TYR A 97 5.33 -8.32 -7.30
CA TYR A 97 4.06 -7.81 -6.78
C TYR A 97 3.20 -8.93 -6.19
N GLU A 98 3.04 -10.06 -6.90
CA GLU A 98 2.32 -11.24 -6.42
C GLU A 98 2.98 -11.85 -5.17
N ASN A 99 4.31 -11.93 -5.16
CA ASN A 99 5.07 -12.40 -4.00
C ASN A 99 4.89 -11.50 -2.78
N ALA A 100 4.86 -10.18 -2.98
CA ALA A 100 4.63 -9.20 -1.92
C ALA A 100 3.24 -9.38 -1.29
N TRP A 101 2.20 -9.58 -2.10
CA TRP A 101 0.85 -9.87 -1.61
C TRP A 101 0.76 -11.19 -0.85
N ALA A 102 1.46 -12.23 -1.32
CA ALA A 102 1.55 -13.50 -0.60
C ALA A 102 2.26 -13.36 0.76
N ALA A 103 3.28 -12.48 0.83
CA ALA A 103 4.06 -12.24 2.04
C ALA A 103 3.37 -11.32 3.05
N ILE A 104 2.62 -10.30 2.60
CA ILE A 104 1.96 -9.35 3.50
C ILE A 104 0.72 -9.94 4.18
N LEU A 105 0.01 -10.86 3.53
CA LEU A 105 -1.20 -11.49 4.09
C LEU A 105 -0.98 -12.11 5.49
N PRO A 106 0.00 -13.00 5.73
CA PRO A 106 0.21 -13.56 7.06
C PRO A 106 0.62 -12.50 8.10
N MET A 107 1.29 -11.42 7.69
CA MET A 107 1.64 -10.30 8.58
C MET A 107 0.39 -9.52 9.00
N ALA A 108 -0.45 -9.14 8.03
CA ALA A 108 -1.69 -8.44 8.28
C ALA A 108 -2.65 -9.24 9.18
N LEU A 109 -2.76 -10.56 8.97
CA LEU A 109 -3.57 -11.43 9.83
C LEU A 109 -3.07 -11.49 11.28
N ARG A 110 -1.76 -11.61 11.47
CA ARG A 110 -1.14 -11.62 12.80
C ARG A 110 -1.36 -10.29 13.51
N ASP A 111 -1.11 -9.19 12.82
CA ASP A 111 -1.18 -7.86 13.41
C ASP A 111 -2.63 -7.46 13.70
N LEU A 112 -3.57 -7.80 12.80
CA LEU A 112 -5.00 -7.57 13.00
C LEU A 112 -5.57 -8.33 14.21
N ALA A 113 -5.02 -9.51 14.54
CA ALA A 113 -5.49 -10.29 15.68
C ALA A 113 -5.27 -9.59 17.03
N GLU A 114 -4.24 -8.74 17.14
CA GLU A 114 -3.84 -8.06 18.37
C GLU A 114 -4.13 -6.54 18.34
N ALA A 115 -4.45 -5.99 17.16
CA ALA A 115 -4.62 -4.55 16.96
C ALA A 115 -5.81 -3.98 17.74
N GLN A 116 -5.55 -2.86 18.43
CA GLN A 116 -6.59 -2.02 19.06
C GLN A 116 -6.63 -0.61 18.47
N ASP A 117 -5.58 -0.22 17.74
CA ASP A 117 -5.49 1.06 17.05
C ASP A 117 -6.32 1.04 15.76
N ASP A 118 -7.18 2.03 15.57
CA ASP A 118 -8.11 2.10 14.43
C ASP A 118 -7.37 2.04 13.09
N LEU A 119 -6.24 2.76 12.96
CA LEU A 119 -5.50 2.85 11.70
C LEU A 119 -4.86 1.50 11.36
N VAL A 120 -4.29 0.80 12.35
CA VAL A 120 -3.76 -0.56 12.15
C VAL A 120 -4.89 -1.52 11.78
N VAL A 121 -6.02 -1.50 12.50
CA VAL A 121 -7.16 -2.40 12.22
C VAL A 121 -7.64 -2.20 10.79
N ARG A 122 -7.88 -0.97 10.37
CA ARG A 122 -8.38 -0.62 9.04
C ARG A 122 -7.41 -1.03 7.93
N GLY A 123 -6.14 -0.60 8.04
CA GLY A 123 -5.13 -0.92 7.04
C GLY A 123 -4.90 -2.43 6.91
N ALA A 124 -4.73 -3.14 8.03
CA ALA A 124 -4.51 -4.58 8.01
C ALA A 124 -5.74 -5.33 7.48
N LEU A 125 -6.95 -4.93 7.87
CA LEU A 125 -8.19 -5.51 7.36
C LEU A 125 -8.33 -5.29 5.85
N ALA A 126 -7.99 -4.10 5.35
CA ALA A 126 -8.01 -3.80 3.93
C ALA A 126 -7.06 -4.72 3.16
N VAL A 127 -5.82 -4.87 3.62
CA VAL A 127 -4.84 -5.80 3.04
C VAL A 127 -5.36 -7.24 3.03
N VAL A 128 -5.93 -7.72 4.14
CA VAL A 128 -6.49 -9.08 4.20
C VAL A 128 -7.62 -9.26 3.18
N ALA A 129 -8.50 -8.27 3.04
CA ALA A 129 -9.60 -8.31 2.09
C ALA A 129 -9.10 -8.33 0.64
N HIS A 130 -8.17 -7.43 0.27
CA HIS A 130 -7.57 -7.39 -1.05
C HIS A 130 -6.84 -8.69 -1.40
N ALA A 131 -6.01 -9.21 -0.48
CA ALA A 131 -5.29 -10.47 -0.66
C ALA A 131 -6.21 -11.69 -0.87
N LYS A 132 -7.47 -11.60 -0.41
CA LYS A 132 -8.51 -12.63 -0.57
C LYS A 132 -9.46 -12.36 -1.75
N GLY A 133 -9.17 -11.36 -2.58
CA GLY A 133 -10.02 -10.95 -3.70
C GLY A 133 -11.32 -10.25 -3.30
N GLN A 134 -11.47 -9.87 -2.03
CA GLN A 134 -12.65 -9.17 -1.50
C GLN A 134 -12.45 -7.64 -1.61
N HIS A 135 -12.19 -7.16 -2.81
CA HIS A 135 -11.70 -5.79 -3.03
C HIS A 135 -12.66 -4.70 -2.54
N THR A 136 -13.97 -4.86 -2.73
CA THR A 136 -14.96 -3.90 -2.20
C THR A 136 -14.93 -3.80 -0.68
N ILE A 137 -14.69 -4.92 0.03
CA ILE A 137 -14.51 -4.89 1.48
C ILE A 137 -13.21 -4.16 1.84
N GLY A 138 -12.14 -4.36 1.05
CA GLY A 138 -10.88 -3.65 1.20
C GLY A 138 -11.02 -2.13 1.11
N THR A 139 -11.70 -1.65 0.06
CA THR A 139 -12.05 -0.23 -0.10
C THR A 139 -12.84 0.31 1.10
N ILE A 140 -13.89 -0.40 1.54
CA ILE A 140 -14.70 0.04 2.69
C ILE A 140 -13.86 0.12 3.97
N ALA A 141 -12.90 -0.79 4.16
CA ALA A 141 -12.02 -0.78 5.32
C ALA A 141 -11.07 0.43 5.33
N LEU A 142 -10.66 0.93 4.15
CA LEU A 142 -9.81 2.11 4.02
C LEU A 142 -10.51 3.42 4.35
N LEU A 143 -11.84 3.49 4.20
CA LEU A 143 -12.62 4.69 4.55
C LEU A 143 -12.46 5.04 6.03
N THR A 144 -12.45 6.34 6.32
CA THR A 144 -12.53 6.88 7.68
C THR A 144 -13.83 6.51 8.36
N GLU A 145 -13.86 6.60 9.69
CA GLU A 145 -15.11 6.32 10.42
C GLU A 145 -16.23 7.26 9.98
N ASP A 146 -15.92 8.55 9.77
CA ASP A 146 -16.89 9.54 9.29
C ASP A 146 -17.44 9.17 7.91
N GLU A 147 -16.58 8.76 6.97
CA GLU A 147 -17.01 8.30 5.64
C GLU A 147 -17.86 7.02 5.71
N ARG A 148 -17.53 6.08 6.61
CA ARG A 148 -18.33 4.86 6.81
C ARG A 148 -19.69 5.17 7.40
N VAL A 149 -19.76 6.05 8.40
CA VAL A 149 -21.00 6.51 9.02
C VAL A 149 -21.88 7.22 7.99
N GLU A 150 -21.30 8.11 7.18
CA GLU A 150 -22.00 8.78 6.08
C GLU A 150 -22.60 7.76 5.10
N MET A 151 -21.83 6.74 4.70
CA MET A 151 -22.31 5.67 3.81
C MET A 151 -23.44 4.84 4.42
N LEU A 152 -23.43 4.62 5.74
CA LEU A 152 -24.48 3.88 6.44
C LEU A 152 -25.75 4.73 6.67
N GLY A 153 -25.65 6.05 6.52
CA GLY A 153 -26.76 6.98 6.75
C GLY A 153 -27.22 7.02 8.21
N VAL A 154 -26.31 6.77 9.15
CA VAL A 154 -26.56 6.76 10.60
C VAL A 154 -26.05 8.01 11.29
#